data_AF-A0A4R1AVW6-F1
#
_entry.id   AF-A0A4R1AVW6-F1
#
_cell.length_a   1.000
_cell.length_b   1.000
_cell.length_c   1.000
_cell.angle_alpha   90.00
_cell.angle_beta   90.00
_cell.angle_gamma   90.00
#
_symmetry.space_group_name_H-M   'P 1'
#
loop_
_entity.id
_entity.type
_entity.pdbx_description
1 polymer ?
#
loop_
_entity_poly.entity_id
_entity_poly.type
_entity_poly.pdbx_seq_one_letter_code
_entity_poly.pdbx_strand_id
1 'polypeptide(L)'
;MTRIPEEDRNILEQAIYLPMVLTILNRDLTVINKSSFKLPQPYLNLVEETMKVIQKELSAVKLYMSKNKLKVQQLKRDEAFTMFLFLYKGYEEQHNYFNPRIRNKVQELMDYYLYKRHMSSYIKSPKN
;
A
#
# COMPACT_ATOMS: atom_id res chain seq x y z
N MET A 1 8.75 9.18 -23.50
CA MET A 1 7.70 8.17 -23.31
C MET A 1 8.29 7.06 -22.45
N THR A 2 7.64 6.68 -21.35
CA THR A 2 8.09 5.56 -20.50
C THR A 2 8.01 4.25 -21.30
N ARG A 3 8.96 3.35 -21.08
CA ARG A 3 8.97 2.00 -21.69
C ARG A 3 8.16 0.99 -20.88
N ILE A 4 7.70 1.39 -19.70
CA ILE A 4 6.95 0.54 -18.77
C ILE A 4 5.46 0.69 -19.08
N PRO A 5 4.75 -0.39 -19.46
CA PRO A 5 3.30 -0.37 -19.60
C PRO A 5 2.62 0.09 -18.31
N GLU A 6 1.46 0.73 -18.43
CA GLU A 6 0.73 1.28 -17.27
C GLU A 6 0.42 0.22 -16.21
N GLU A 7 0.04 -0.99 -16.63
CA GLU A 7 -0.25 -2.11 -15.72
C GLU A 7 0.98 -2.52 -14.90
N ASP A 8 2.15 -2.66 -15.53
CA ASP A 8 3.40 -3.01 -14.86
C ASP A 8 3.88 -1.87 -13.95
N ARG A 9 3.67 -0.62 -14.37
CA ARG A 9 3.95 0.55 -13.55
C ARG A 9 3.08 0.56 -12.29
N ASN A 10 1.79 0.28 -12.42
CA ASN A 10 0.87 0.18 -11.29
C ASN A 10 1.31 -0.92 -10.30
N ILE A 11 1.81 -2.05 -10.78
CA ILE A 11 2.37 -3.11 -9.93
C ILE A 11 3.62 -2.62 -9.17
N LEU A 12 4.54 -1.92 -9.85
CA LEU A 12 5.73 -1.34 -9.22
C LEU A 12 5.36 -0.31 -8.13
N GLU A 13 4.33 0.51 -8.39
CA GLU A 13 3.81 1.45 -7.40
C GLU A 13 3.15 0.75 -6.20
N GLN A 14 2.37 -0.32 -6.43
CA GLN A 14 1.82 -1.12 -5.34
C GLN A 14 2.93 -1.73 -4.47
N ALA A 15 4.04 -2.16 -5.08
CA ALA A 15 5.21 -2.67 -4.35
C ALA A 15 5.90 -1.60 -3.48
N ILE A 16 5.68 -0.31 -3.75
CA ILE A 16 6.11 0.80 -2.90
C ILE A 16 5.08 1.05 -1.79
N TYR A 17 3.80 1.21 -2.15
CA TYR A 17 2.79 1.71 -1.22
C TYR A 17 2.29 0.67 -0.22
N LEU A 18 2.08 -0.58 -0.63
CA LEU A 18 1.53 -1.61 0.27
C LEU A 18 2.43 -1.87 1.49
N PRO A 19 3.78 -1.97 1.36
CA PRO A 19 4.66 -2.05 2.52
C PRO A 19 4.60 -0.84 3.45
N MET A 20 4.41 0.37 2.89
CA MET A 20 4.26 1.59 3.70
C MET A 20 2.98 1.56 4.53
N VAL A 21 1.86 1.12 3.94
CA VAL A 21 0.60 0.94 4.67
C VAL A 21 0.78 -0.06 5.82
N LEU A 22 1.40 -1.23 5.55
CA LEU A 22 1.69 -2.22 6.59
C LEU A 22 2.58 -1.67 7.70
N THR A 23 3.56 -0.82 7.38
CA THR A 23 4.44 -0.19 8.37
C THR A 23 3.66 0.73 9.31
N ILE A 24 2.72 1.51 8.77
CA ILE A 24 1.85 2.38 9.58
C ILE A 24 0.90 1.54 10.45
N LEU A 25 0.21 0.55 9.86
CA LEU A 25 -0.73 -0.30 10.61
C LEU A 25 -0.05 -1.08 11.75
N ASN A 26 1.19 -1.54 11.57
CA ASN A 26 1.97 -2.16 12.65
C ASN A 26 2.23 -1.17 13.80
N ARG A 27 2.56 0.08 13.48
CA ARG A 27 2.71 1.14 14.50
C ARG A 27 1.39 1.40 15.20
N ASP A 28 0.29 1.48 14.45
CA ASP A 28 -1.04 1.72 14.99
C ASP A 28 -1.50 0.61 15.93
N LEU A 29 -1.22 -0.67 15.61
CA LEU A 29 -1.45 -1.78 16.54
C LEU A 29 -0.73 -1.58 17.88
N THR A 30 0.52 -1.11 17.84
CA THR A 30 1.29 -0.84 19.06
C THR A 30 0.68 0.30 19.87
N VAL A 31 0.16 1.33 19.19
CA VAL A 31 -0.51 2.47 19.84
C VAL A 31 -1.85 2.04 20.44
N ILE A 32 -2.68 1.31 19.70
CA ILE A 32 -3.99 0.81 20.15
C ILE A 32 -3.83 -0.07 21.39
N ASN A 33 -2.87 -1.01 21.37
CA ASN A 33 -2.59 -1.89 22.51
C ASN A 33 -2.18 -1.13 23.78
N LYS A 34 -1.52 0.02 23.65
CA LYS A 34 -1.05 0.85 24.78
C LYS A 34 -2.06 1.91 25.21
N SER A 35 -3.09 2.14 24.41
CA SER A 35 -4.06 3.21 24.65
C SER A 35 -5.14 2.77 25.63
N SER A 36 -5.72 3.71 26.37
CA SER A 36 -6.76 3.49 27.38
C SER A 36 -8.16 3.29 26.78
N PHE A 37 -8.27 2.52 25.68
CA PHE A 37 -9.57 2.15 25.14
C PHE A 37 -10.32 1.25 26.12
N LYS A 38 -11.61 1.55 26.36
CA LYS A 38 -12.47 0.72 27.22
C LYS A 38 -12.65 -0.71 26.67
N LEU A 39 -12.69 -0.84 25.34
CA LEU A 39 -12.83 -2.11 24.61
C LEU A 39 -11.89 -2.08 23.38
N PRO A 40 -10.60 -2.44 23.51
CA PRO A 40 -9.62 -2.33 22.42
C PRO A 40 -9.75 -3.44 21.36
N GLN A 41 -10.29 -4.60 21.73
CA GLN A 41 -10.27 -5.80 20.88
C GLN A 41 -10.91 -5.61 19.48
N PRO A 42 -12.06 -4.92 19.31
CA PRO A 42 -12.63 -4.70 17.99
C PRO A 42 -11.72 -3.91 17.04
N TYR A 43 -10.96 -2.94 17.58
CA TYR A 43 -10.02 -2.14 16.79
C TYR A 43 -8.79 -2.94 16.38
N LEU A 44 -8.25 -3.76 17.30
CA LEU A 44 -7.14 -4.68 17.00
C LEU A 44 -7.54 -5.65 15.89
N ASN A 45 -8.71 -6.29 16.01
CA ASN A 45 -9.22 -7.21 15.00
C ASN A 45 -9.36 -6.54 13.62
N LEU A 46 -9.89 -5.31 13.56
CA LEU A 46 -10.04 -4.55 12.31
C LEU A 46 -8.68 -4.33 11.62
N VAL A 47 -7.67 -3.91 12.39
CA VAL A 47 -6.33 -3.64 11.84
C VAL A 47 -5.63 -4.93 11.44
N GLU A 48 -5.67 -5.98 12.27
CA GLU A 48 -5.05 -7.27 11.96
C GLU A 48 -5.65 -7.92 10.70
N GLU A 49 -6.97 -7.96 10.57
CA GLU A 49 -7.64 -8.50 9.38
C GLU A 49 -7.32 -7.67 8.13
N THR A 50 -7.25 -6.34 8.28
CA THR A 50 -6.83 -5.45 7.20
C THR A 50 -5.40 -5.75 6.74
N MET A 51 -4.47 -5.93 7.68
CA MET A 51 -3.09 -6.28 7.37
C MET A 51 -2.97 -7.63 6.67
N LYS A 52 -3.74 -8.66 7.07
CA LYS A 52 -3.76 -9.97 6.39
C LYS A 52 -4.13 -9.83 4.91
N VAL A 53 -5.14 -9.01 4.60
CA VAL A 53 -5.54 -8.77 3.20
C VAL A 53 -4.44 -8.06 2.42
N ILE A 54 -3.84 -6.99 2.98
CA ILE A 54 -2.76 -6.25 2.32
C ILE A 54 -1.53 -7.15 2.12
N GLN A 55 -1.20 -8.02 3.07
CA GLN A 55 -0.10 -8.98 2.93
C GLN A 55 -0.34 -9.98 1.80
N LYS A 56 -1.58 -10.48 1.64
CA LYS A 56 -1.96 -11.36 0.53
C LYS A 56 -1.80 -10.65 -0.81
N GLU A 57 -2.28 -9.41 -0.92
CA GLU A 57 -2.13 -8.60 -2.14
C GLU A 57 -0.66 -8.29 -2.45
N LEU A 58 0.12 -7.89 -1.45
CA LEU A 58 1.57 -7.67 -1.60
C LEU A 58 2.31 -8.94 -2.04
N SER A 59 1.88 -10.11 -1.57
CA SER A 59 2.45 -11.39 -2.01
C SER A 59 2.15 -11.65 -3.49
N ALA A 60 0.93 -11.34 -3.95
CA ALA A 60 0.57 -11.43 -5.37
C ALA A 60 1.37 -10.44 -6.23
N VAL A 61 1.54 -9.20 -5.76
CA VAL A 61 2.39 -8.18 -6.41
C VAL A 61 3.82 -8.68 -6.56
N LYS A 62 4.44 -9.18 -5.49
CA LYS A 62 5.80 -9.72 -5.52
C LYS A 62 5.94 -10.92 -6.48
N LEU A 63 4.94 -11.81 -6.48
CA LEU A 63 4.91 -12.95 -7.41
C LEU A 63 4.85 -12.49 -8.87
N TYR A 64 3.98 -11.53 -9.17
CA TYR A 64 3.86 -10.95 -10.52
C TYR A 64 5.18 -10.30 -10.94
N MET A 65 5.79 -9.49 -10.06
CA MET A 65 7.06 -8.82 -10.34
C MET A 65 8.17 -9.83 -10.65
N SER A 66 8.27 -10.90 -9.86
CA SER A 66 9.26 -11.96 -10.09
C SER A 66 9.05 -12.63 -11.46
N LYS A 67 7.82 -12.99 -11.81
CA LYS A 67 7.49 -13.62 -13.11
C LYS A 67 7.78 -12.70 -14.30
N ASN A 68 7.53 -11.40 -14.16
CA ASN A 68 7.64 -10.43 -15.24
C ASN A 68 8.97 -9.65 -15.27
N LYS A 69 9.96 -10.05 -14.44
CA LYS A 69 11.28 -9.41 -14.33
C LYS A 69 11.17 -7.90 -14.02
N LEU A 70 10.30 -7.58 -13.06
CA LEU A 70 10.10 -6.25 -12.52
C LEU A 70 10.80 -6.13 -11.17
N LYS A 71 11.41 -4.98 -10.90
CA LYS A 71 11.96 -4.67 -9.58
C LYS A 71 11.86 -3.17 -9.30
N VAL A 72 11.61 -2.82 -8.04
CA VAL A 72 11.65 -1.44 -7.56
C VAL A 72 12.67 -1.35 -6.43
N GLN A 73 13.47 -0.27 -6.43
CA GLN A 73 14.46 0.00 -5.39
C GLN A 73 14.39 1.47 -4.99
N GLN A 74 14.41 1.76 -3.68
CA GLN A 74 14.60 3.13 -3.22
C GLN A 74 16.09 3.49 -3.37
N LEU A 75 16.40 4.59 -4.07
CA LEU A 75 17.77 5.05 -4.27
C LEU A 75 18.17 6.11 -3.25
N LYS A 76 17.36 7.17 -3.14
CA LYS A 76 17.63 8.32 -2.29
C LYS A 76 16.32 8.81 -1.69
N ARG A 77 16.42 9.38 -0.50
CA ARG A 77 15.35 10.15 0.13
C ARG A 77 15.92 11.43 0.71
N ASP A 78 15.22 12.53 0.48
CA ASP A 78 15.44 13.79 1.16
C ASP A 78 14.13 14.28 1.81
N GLU A 79 14.11 15.52 2.28
CA GLU A 79 12.95 16.11 2.96
C GLU A 79 11.72 16.18 2.06
N ALA A 80 11.90 16.53 0.79
CA ALA A 80 10.81 16.79 -0.15
C ALA A 80 10.48 15.56 -1.02
N PHE A 81 11.48 14.75 -1.40
CA PHE A 81 11.33 13.69 -2.39
C PHE A 81 11.93 12.35 -1.95
N THR A 82 11.36 11.28 -2.48
CA THR A 82 11.94 9.93 -2.47
C THR A 82 12.11 9.46 -3.91
N MET A 83 13.33 9.10 -4.27
CA MET A 83 13.70 8.59 -5.59
C MET A 83 13.66 7.06 -5.60
N PHE A 84 12.95 6.50 -6.56
CA PHE A 84 12.88 5.07 -6.83
C PHE A 84 13.45 4.73 -8.20
N LEU A 85 14.17 3.61 -8.28
CA LEU A 85 14.60 2.98 -9.52
C LEU A 85 13.61 1.88 -9.90
N PHE A 86 13.01 2.01 -11.07
CA PHE A 86 12.15 0.99 -11.67
C PHE A 86 12.99 0.21 -12.67
N LEU A 87 13.09 -1.09 -12.46
CA LEU A 87 13.77 -2.03 -13.34
C LEU A 87 12.71 -2.84 -14.07
N TYR A 88 12.67 -2.71 -15.40
CA TYR A 88 11.70 -3.35 -16.28
C TYR A 88 12.43 -4.08 -17.41
N LYS A 89 12.49 -5.42 -17.34
CA LYS A 89 13.08 -6.26 -18.42
C LYS A 89 14.47 -5.79 -18.90
N GLY A 90 15.29 -5.29 -17.97
CA GLY A 90 16.64 -4.76 -18.25
C GLY A 90 16.72 -3.26 -18.56
N TYR A 91 15.59 -2.57 -18.64
CA TYR A 91 15.53 -1.11 -18.68
C TYR A 91 15.45 -0.53 -17.26
N GLU A 92 16.03 0.65 -17.09
CA GLU A 92 16.03 1.38 -15.84
C GLU A 92 15.34 2.72 -16.03
N GLU A 93 14.42 3.06 -15.13
CA GLU A 93 13.77 4.37 -15.07
C GLU A 93 13.82 4.91 -13.63
N GLN A 94 14.28 6.14 -13.46
CA GLN A 94 14.26 6.82 -12.17
C GLN A 94 12.99 7.65 -12.01
N HIS A 95 12.33 7.50 -10.87
CA HIS A 95 11.07 8.17 -10.54
C HIS A 95 11.21 8.92 -9.22
N ASN A 96 10.97 10.24 -9.26
CA ASN A 96 10.95 11.08 -8.07
C ASN A 96 9.52 11.26 -7.58
N TYR A 97 9.26 10.87 -6.33
CA TYR A 97 7.96 11.00 -5.69
C TYR A 97 8.02 12.07 -4.62
N PHE A 98 7.12 13.04 -4.69
CA PHE A 98 6.95 14.06 -3.67
C PHE A 98 6.42 13.41 -2.37
N ASN A 99 7.14 13.56 -1.26
CA ASN A 99 6.86 12.89 0.01
C ASN A 99 5.43 13.16 0.52
N PRO A 100 4.87 14.39 0.45
CA PRO A 100 3.47 14.64 0.77
C PRO A 100 2.49 13.86 -0.11
N ARG A 101 2.79 13.65 -1.40
CA ARG A 101 1.93 12.85 -2.29
C ARG A 101 1.96 11.36 -1.91
N ILE A 102 3.13 10.83 -1.53
CA ILE A 102 3.25 9.46 -0.99
C ILE A 102 2.38 9.33 0.25
N ARG A 103 2.49 10.27 1.20
CA ARG A 103 1.69 10.26 2.44
C ARG A 103 0.20 10.26 2.13
N ASN A 104 -0.25 11.16 1.25
CA ASN A 104 -1.66 11.21 0.83
C ASN A 104 -2.11 9.89 0.21
N LYS A 105 -1.28 9.27 -0.63
CA LYS A 105 -1.61 7.98 -1.26
C LYS A 105 -1.72 6.85 -0.25
N VAL A 106 -0.83 6.81 0.74
CA VAL A 106 -0.88 5.83 1.82
C VAL A 106 -2.14 6.03 2.66
N GLN A 107 -2.52 7.28 2.95
CA GLN A 107 -3.78 7.58 3.64
C GLN A 107 -5.02 7.15 2.83
N GLU A 108 -5.06 7.44 1.52
CA GLU A 108 -6.13 6.97 0.62
C GLU A 108 -6.27 5.44 0.64
N LEU A 109 -5.15 4.71 0.68
CA LEU A 109 -5.13 3.26 0.78
C LEU A 109 -5.65 2.78 2.14
N MET A 110 -5.23 3.42 3.23
CA MET A 110 -5.76 3.11 4.56
C MET A 110 -7.28 3.31 4.61
N ASP A 111 -7.81 4.42 4.11
CA ASP A 111 -9.26 4.68 4.00
C ASP A 111 -9.96 3.59 3.20
N TYR A 112 -9.34 3.14 2.11
CA TYR A 112 -9.88 2.06 1.29
C TYR A 112 -9.98 0.76 2.09
N TYR A 113 -8.86 0.29 2.64
CA TYR A 113 -8.82 -1.03 3.27
C TYR A 113 -9.59 -1.10 4.59
N LEU A 114 -9.56 -0.04 5.39
CA LEU A 114 -10.24 0.01 6.70
C LEU A 114 -11.74 0.25 6.57
N TYR A 115 -12.18 0.97 5.52
CA TYR A 115 -13.56 1.44 5.42
C TYR A 115 -14.20 1.18 4.05
N LYS A 116 -13.73 1.82 2.98
CA LYS A 116 -14.45 1.83 1.69
C LYS A 116 -14.63 0.44 1.07
N ARG A 117 -13.68 -0.47 1.29
CA ARG A 117 -13.75 -1.88 0.87
C ARG A 117 -14.98 -2.60 1.41
N HIS A 118 -15.44 -2.25 2.61
CA HIS A 118 -16.60 -2.85 3.25
C HIS A 118 -17.92 -2.18 2.86
N MET A 119 -17.88 -0.93 2.40
CA MET A 119 -19.07 -0.18 1.97
C MET A 119 -19.64 -0.62 0.61
N SER A 120 -18.79 -1.10 -0.31
CA SER A 120 -19.24 -1.54 -1.65
C SER A 120 -20.27 -2.67 -1.60
N SER A 121 -20.21 -3.49 -0.55
CA SER A 121 -21.19 -4.53 -0.21
C SER A 121 -22.54 -3.99 0.29
N TYR A 122 -22.60 -2.74 0.78
CA TYR A 122 -23.78 -2.16 1.41
C TYR A 122 -24.71 -1.42 0.42
N ILE A 123 -24.17 -0.92 -0.70
CA ILE A 123 -24.93 -0.16 -1.71
C ILE A 123 -25.68 -1.10 -2.68
N LYS A 124 -25.35 -2.39 -2.71
CA LYS A 124 -25.98 -3.38 -3.61
C LYS A 124 -27.20 -4.09 -3.03
N SER A 125 -27.60 -3.83 -1.78
CA SER A 125 -28.87 -4.32 -1.26
C SER A 125 -29.97 -3.30 -1.61
N PRO A 126 -30.95 -3.66 -2.48
CA PRO A 126 -32.12 -2.81 -2.65
C PRO A 126 -32.80 -2.71 -1.29
N LYS A 127 -33.08 -1.49 -0.84
CA LYS A 127 -34.04 -1.27 0.25
C LYS A 127 -35.36 -1.89 -0.21
N ASN A 128 -35.81 -2.93 0.50
CA ASN A 128 -37.18 -3.41 0.42
C ASN A 128 -38.16 -2.27 0.70
#